data_AF-A0AAD7EJ61-F1
#
_entry.id   AF-A0AAD7EJ61-F1
#
_cell.length_a   1.000
_cell.length_b   1.000
_cell.length_c   1.000
_cell.angle_alpha   90.00
_cell.angle_beta   90.00
_cell.angle_gamma   90.00
#
_symmetry.space_group_name_H-M   'P 1'
#
loop_
_entity.id
_entity.type
_entity.pdbx_description
1 polymer ?
#
loop_
_entity_poly.entity_id
_entity_poly.type
_entity_poly.pdbx_seq_one_letter_code
_entity_poly.pdbx_strand_id
1 'polypeptide(L)'
;AGHLCIFLPKFHCELNLIEFFGGAVKKYLHDNCDYTFTTPKENLPKALASVQLSTIRKWEHHMIRWMDAYWLGLDAKDAQFKVKSGSSRKTFTSHRHV
;
A
#
# COMPACT_ATOMS: atom_id res chain seq x y z
N ALA A 1 5.75 25.20 -18.75
CA ALA A 1 5.99 24.33 -17.59
C ALA A 1 5.30 22.99 -17.83
N GLY A 2 6.01 21.87 -17.75
CA GLY A 2 5.47 20.52 -17.97
C GLY A 2 5.37 19.74 -16.67
N HIS A 3 4.45 18.77 -16.61
CA HIS A 3 4.33 17.84 -15.48
C HIS A 3 5.08 16.55 -15.80
N LEU A 4 5.81 16.01 -14.81
CA LEU A 4 6.39 14.67 -14.90
C LEU A 4 5.31 13.65 -14.50
N CYS A 5 4.99 12.72 -15.40
CA CYS A 5 4.05 11.64 -15.14
C CYS A 5 4.79 10.32 -14.91
N ILE A 6 4.41 9.61 -13.85
CA ILE A 6 4.85 8.24 -13.59
C ILE A 6 3.77 7.30 -14.13
N PHE A 7 4.14 6.45 -15.08
CA PHE A 7 3.23 5.44 -15.63
C PHE A 7 3.35 4.14 -14.83
N LEU A 8 2.26 3.76 -14.18
CA LEU A 8 2.19 2.53 -13.40
C LEU A 8 1.62 1.39 -14.26
N PRO A 9 2.19 0.17 -14.19
CA PRO A 9 1.73 -0.95 -14.97
C PRO A 9 0.35 -1.45 -14.48
N LYS A 10 -0.48 -1.90 -15.42
CA LYS A 10 -1.81 -2.43 -15.11
C LYS A 10 -1.68 -3.74 -14.32
N PHE A 11 -2.58 -3.96 -13.37
CA PHE A 11 -2.69 -5.17 -12.54
C PHE A 11 -1.57 -5.39 -11.49
N HIS A 12 -0.71 -4.40 -11.28
CA HIS A 12 0.35 -4.44 -10.26
C HIS A 12 0.05 -3.43 -9.14
N CYS A 13 -0.94 -3.75 -8.30
CA CYS A 13 -1.36 -2.83 -7.23
C CYS A 13 -0.27 -2.62 -6.16
N GLU A 14 0.65 -3.58 -6.02
CA GLU A 14 1.85 -3.48 -5.17
C GLU A 14 2.83 -2.40 -5.63
N LEU A 15 2.72 -1.95 -6.90
CA LEU A 15 3.50 -0.84 -7.45
C LEU A 15 2.77 0.51 -7.36
N ASN A 16 1.57 0.55 -6.77
CA ASN A 16 0.77 1.76 -6.69
C ASN A 16 0.71 2.31 -5.25
N LEU A 17 1.53 3.33 -4.95
CA LEU A 17 1.64 3.91 -3.60
C LEU A 17 0.29 4.42 -3.05
N ILE A 18 -0.59 4.94 -3.92
CA ILE A 18 -1.89 5.49 -3.51
C ILE A 18 -2.81 4.41 -2.92
N GLU A 19 -2.66 3.14 -3.32
CA GLU A 19 -3.45 2.04 -2.77
C GLU A 19 -3.10 1.79 -1.29
N PHE A 20 -1.82 1.86 -0.93
CA PHE A 20 -1.38 1.73 0.46
C PHE A 20 -1.90 2.88 1.32
N PHE A 21 -1.79 4.11 0.81
CA PHE A 21 -2.27 5.29 1.50
C PHE A 21 -3.80 5.24 1.67
N GLY A 22 -4.54 4.94 0.60
CA GLY A 22 -5.99 4.80 0.63
C GLY A 22 -6.44 3.67 1.57
N GLY A 23 -5.73 2.55 1.61
CA GLY A 23 -5.98 1.46 2.55
C GLY A 23 -5.83 1.89 4.01
N ALA A 24 -4.78 2.64 4.34
CA ALA A 24 -4.57 3.15 5.69
C ALA A 24 -5.65 4.16 6.11
N VAL A 25 -6.02 5.08 5.20
CA VAL A 25 -7.10 6.05 5.43
C VAL A 25 -8.43 5.34 5.63
N LYS A 26 -8.76 4.36 4.78
CA LYS A 26 -9.99 3.55 4.93
C LYS A 26 -10.03 2.80 6.25
N LYS A 27 -8.90 2.23 6.68
CA LYS A 27 -8.81 1.56 7.99
C LYS A 27 -9.08 2.54 9.13
N TYR A 28 -8.46 3.71 9.13
CA TYR A 28 -8.73 4.74 10.16
C TYR A 28 -10.22 5.11 10.20
N LEU A 29 -10.82 5.35 9.04
CA LEU A 29 -12.23 5.70 8.94
C LEU A 29 -13.13 4.57 9.46
N HIS A 30 -12.80 3.32 9.15
CA HIS A 30 -13.53 2.15 9.64
C HIS A 30 -13.43 2.00 11.16
N ASP A 31 -12.23 2.18 11.73
CA ASP A 31 -11.99 2.06 13.16
C ASP A 31 -12.66 3.20 13.96
N ASN A 32 -12.99 4.32 13.30
CA ASN A 32 -13.66 5.50 13.88
C ASN A 32 -15.06 5.73 13.27
N CYS A 33 -15.72 4.65 12.81
CA CYS A 33 -17.03 4.71 12.19
C CYS A 33 -18.15 4.52 13.24
N ASP A 34 -19.17 5.38 13.20
CA ASP A 34 -20.40 5.26 13.99
C ASP A 34 -21.61 4.81 13.12
N TYR A 35 -21.33 4.28 11.93
CA TYR A 35 -22.31 3.88 10.91
C TYR A 35 -23.19 5.00 10.35
N THR A 36 -22.83 6.27 10.59
CA THR A 36 -23.44 7.42 9.93
C THR A 36 -22.56 7.91 8.77
N PHE A 37 -23.15 8.67 7.84
CA PHE A 37 -22.38 9.25 6.73
C PHE A 37 -21.66 10.56 7.10
N THR A 38 -22.10 11.22 8.17
CA THR A 38 -21.51 12.47 8.67
C THR A 38 -20.13 12.24 9.25
N THR A 39 -19.96 11.17 10.02
CA THR A 39 -18.73 10.90 10.76
C THR A 39 -17.53 10.62 9.86
N PRO A 40 -17.62 9.84 8.76
CA PRO A 40 -16.54 9.72 7.80
C PRO A 40 -16.14 11.04 7.14
N LYS A 41 -17.10 11.95 6.88
CA LYS A 41 -16.78 13.27 6.30
C LYS A 41 -15.95 14.13 7.25
N GLU A 42 -16.34 14.17 8.52
CA GLU A 42 -15.64 14.92 9.56
C GLU A 42 -14.28 14.31 9.91
N ASN A 43 -14.18 12.98 9.84
CA ASN A 43 -12.95 12.25 10.16
C ASN A 43 -11.99 12.12 8.97
N LEU A 44 -12.40 12.41 7.74
CA LEU A 44 -11.52 12.31 6.57
C LEU A 44 -10.23 13.13 6.69
N PRO A 45 -10.25 14.42 7.10
CA PRO A 45 -9.01 15.18 7.29
C PRO A 45 -8.10 14.56 8.37
N LYS A 46 -8.69 14.03 9.45
CA LYS A 46 -7.94 13.36 10.53
C LYS A 46 -7.33 12.05 10.03
N ALA A 47 -8.07 11.29 9.23
CA ALA A 47 -7.61 10.05 8.63
C ALA A 47 -6.42 10.30 7.69
N LEU A 48 -6.49 11.34 6.85
CA LEU A 48 -5.38 11.75 5.98
C LEU A 48 -4.15 12.17 6.79
N ALA A 49 -4.34 12.94 7.87
CA ALA A 49 -3.26 13.37 8.76
C ALA A 49 -2.68 12.24 9.63
N SER A 50 -3.44 11.15 9.84
CA SER A 50 -3.00 10.01 10.65
C SER A 50 -1.84 9.22 10.02
N VAL A 51 -1.66 9.32 8.69
CA VAL A 51 -0.62 8.59 7.98
C VAL A 51 0.72 9.31 8.14
N GLN A 52 1.58 8.75 8.98
CA GLN A 52 2.92 9.29 9.21
C GLN A 52 3.82 9.20 7.97
N LEU A 53 4.65 10.23 7.75
CA LEU A 53 5.64 10.25 6.67
C LEU A 53 6.61 9.04 6.72
N SER A 54 6.95 8.58 7.93
CA SER A 54 7.77 7.38 8.14
C SER A 54 7.13 6.12 7.54
N THR A 55 5.80 6.01 7.59
CA THR A 55 5.03 4.92 6.99
C THR A 55 5.02 5.03 5.47
N ILE A 56 4.86 6.24 4.93
CA ILE A 56 4.92 6.50 3.48
C ILE A 56 6.26 6.06 2.90
N ARG A 57 7.37 6.45 3.55
CA ARG A 57 8.73 6.04 3.14
C ARG A 57 8.94 4.51 3.19
N LYS A 58 8.33 3.83 4.17
CA LYS A 58 8.38 2.35 4.22
C LYS A 58 7.64 1.72 3.03
N TRP A 59 6.51 2.28 2.61
CA TRP A 59 5.79 1.80 1.43
C TRP A 59 6.56 2.07 0.12
N GLU A 60 7.23 3.22 0.02
CA GLU A 60 8.13 3.52 -1.10
C GLU A 60 9.26 2.49 -1.21
N HIS A 61 9.96 2.20 -0.10
CA HIS A 61 10.99 1.16 -0.09
C HIS A 61 10.43 -0.23 -0.42
N HIS A 62 9.20 -0.54 0.03
CA HIS A 62 8.53 -1.79 -0.31
C HIS A 62 8.26 -1.88 -1.82
N MET A 63 7.74 -0.81 -2.43
CA MET A 63 7.53 -0.70 -3.87
C MET A 63 8.83 -0.89 -4.66
N ILE A 64 9.94 -0.28 -4.21
CA ILE A 64 11.26 -0.47 -4.85
C ILE A 64 11.68 -1.93 -4.87
N ARG A 65 11.49 -2.67 -3.77
CA ARG A 65 11.80 -4.10 -3.72
C ARG A 65 10.96 -4.93 -4.70
N TRP A 66 9.69 -4.56 -4.89
CA TRP A 66 8.84 -5.18 -5.91
C TRP A 66 9.31 -4.85 -7.32
N MET A 67 9.66 -3.59 -7.60
CA MET A 67 10.23 -3.20 -8.89
C MET A 67 11.51 -3.98 -9.19
N ASP A 68 12.43 -4.12 -8.22
CA ASP A 68 13.65 -4.91 -8.37
C ASP A 68 13.38 -6.40 -8.61
N ALA A 69 12.30 -6.95 -8.03
CA ALA A 69 11.91 -8.33 -8.27
C ALA A 69 11.39 -8.52 -9.70
N TYR A 70 10.54 -7.61 -10.18
CA TYR A 70 10.03 -7.65 -11.54
C TYR A 70 11.11 -7.35 -12.59
N TRP A 71 12.08 -6.48 -12.27
CA TRP A 71 13.21 -6.20 -13.15
C TRP A 71 14.07 -7.44 -13.43
N LEU A 72 14.08 -8.40 -12.52
CA LEU A 72 14.74 -9.70 -12.71
C LEU A 72 13.87 -10.72 -13.45
N GLY A 73 12.69 -10.34 -13.92
CA GLY A 73 11.76 -11.21 -14.63
C GLY A 73 11.03 -12.21 -13.74
N LEU A 74 11.00 -11.99 -12.42
CA LEU A 74 10.23 -12.85 -11.51
C LEU A 74 8.73 -12.66 -11.74
N ASP A 75 7.98 -13.75 -11.66
CA ASP A 75 6.53 -13.70 -11.65
C ASP A 75 6.01 -13.11 -10.31
N ALA A 76 4.71 -12.82 -10.24
CA ALA A 76 4.12 -12.23 -9.03
C ALA A 76 4.30 -13.09 -7.76
N LYS A 77 4.35 -14.43 -7.89
CA LYS A 77 4.51 -15.34 -6.75
C LYS A 77 5.95 -15.31 -6.25
N ASP A 78 6.90 -15.47 -7.15
CA ASP A 78 8.33 -15.48 -6.87
C ASP A 78 8.81 -14.10 -6.40
N ALA A 79 8.29 -13.02 -7.01
CA ALA A 79 8.52 -11.67 -6.54
C ALA A 79 8.02 -11.49 -5.11
N GLN A 80 6.83 -12.01 -4.77
CA GLN A 80 6.34 -11.96 -3.40
C GLN A 80 7.24 -12.71 -2.43
N PHE A 81 7.72 -13.90 -2.79
CA PHE A 81 8.66 -14.67 -1.96
C PHE A 81 9.96 -13.91 -1.74
N LYS A 82 10.52 -13.30 -2.79
CA LYS A 82 11.74 -12.49 -2.71
C LYS A 82 11.55 -11.24 -1.85
N VAL A 83 10.44 -10.51 -2.00
CA VAL A 83 10.19 -9.31 -1.20
C VAL A 83 9.99 -9.67 0.28
N LYS A 84 9.34 -10.81 0.56
CA LYS A 84 9.13 -11.33 1.91
C LYS A 84 10.43 -11.80 2.58
N SER A 85 11.37 -12.39 1.86
CA SER A 85 12.64 -12.86 2.45
C SER A 85 13.48 -11.73 3.05
N GLY A 86 13.38 -10.52 2.48
CA GLY A 86 13.99 -9.30 3.00
C GLY A 86 13.18 -8.60 4.11
N SER A 87 12.11 -9.21 4.62
CA SER A 87 11.28 -8.68 5.70
C SER A 87 11.57 -9.43 7.01
N SER A 88 11.82 -8.69 8.09
CA SER A 88 11.95 -9.24 9.45
C SER A 88 10.62 -9.79 10.01
N ARG A 89 9.49 -9.52 9.33
CA ARG A 89 8.16 -9.97 9.75
C ARG A 89 7.88 -11.34 9.14
N LYS A 90 7.99 -12.41 9.95
CA LYS A 90 7.62 -13.77 9.57
C LYS A 90 6.13 -13.81 9.15
N THR A 91 5.90 -14.17 7.89
CA THR A 91 4.65 -14.69 7.32
C THR A 91 3.32 -14.14 7.89
N PHE A 92 2.71 -13.19 7.19
CA PHE A 92 1.26 -12.97 7.28
C PHE A 92 0.57 -14.10 6.50
N THR A 93 -0.08 -15.01 7.22
CA THR A 93 -0.95 -16.03 6.63
C THR A 93 -2.23 -15.34 6.16
N SER A 94 -2.35 -15.13 4.86
CA SER A 94 -3.62 -14.72 4.25
C SER A 94 -4.62 -15.86 4.41
N HIS A 95 -5.75 -15.62 5.09
CA HIS A 95 -6.88 -16.56 5.15
C HIS A 95 -7.69 -16.59 3.84
N ARG A 96 -7.30 -15.83 2.82
CA ARG A 96 -7.92 -15.90 1.51
C ARG A 96 -7.47 -17.19 0.83
N HIS A 97 -8.31 -18.22 0.87
CA HIS A 97 -8.16 -19.41 0.06
C HIS A 97 -8.13 -18.99 -1.42
N VAL A 98 -7.06 -19.38 -2.12
CA VAL A 98 -6.95 -19.33 -3.59
C VAL A 98 -7.48 -20.64 -4.13
#